data_AF-A0ABC8T552-F1
#
_entry.id   AF-A0ABC8T552-F1
#
_cell.length_a   1.000
_cell.length_b   1.000
_cell.length_c   1.000
_cell.angle_alpha   90.00
_cell.angle_beta   90.00
_cell.angle_gamma   90.00
#
_symmetry.space_group_name_H-M   'P 1'
#
loop_
_entity.id
_entity.type
_entity.pdbx_description
1 polymer ?
#
loop_
_entity_poly.entity_id
_entity_poly.type
_entity_poly.pdbx_seq_one_letter_code
_entity_poly.pdbx_strand_id
1 'polypeptide(L)'
;MKPSGGGRPSGNLLELINRDFGSFEGFVEQFKSAAATQFGSGWAWLAYKANRLNVGNAVNPRPSEEDKKLVVVKSPNAINPLLWDYSPLLTIDVWEHAYYLDFENRRAEYISVFMEKLVSWETVISRLEMAKARAVEREREEERRKREEEEESAAGSEAVEMYLESETDDSEAE
;
A
#
# COMPACT_ATOMS: atom_id res chain seq x y z
N MET A 1 -5.65 10.22 -15.65
CA MET A 1 -6.93 10.78 -16.12
C MET A 1 -7.23 10.23 -17.50
N LYS A 2 -8.48 10.25 -17.96
CA LYS A 2 -8.83 9.94 -19.36
C LYS A 2 -9.91 10.91 -19.87
N PRO A 3 -9.96 11.21 -21.17
CA PRO A 3 -11.10 11.90 -21.78
C PRO A 3 -12.40 11.13 -21.48
N SER A 4 -13.47 11.85 -21.12
CA SER A 4 -14.74 11.25 -20.72
C SER A 4 -14.59 10.21 -19.60
N GLY A 5 -13.72 10.51 -18.63
CA GLY A 5 -13.54 9.73 -17.41
C GLY A 5 -14.60 10.04 -16.36
N GLY A 6 -14.23 9.83 -15.10
CA GLY A 6 -15.13 10.00 -13.97
C GLY A 6 -16.17 8.90 -13.89
N GLY A 7 -17.36 9.23 -13.38
CA GLY A 7 -18.37 8.23 -13.04
C GLY A 7 -17.96 7.33 -11.86
N ARG A 8 -18.45 6.10 -11.83
CA ARG A 8 -18.16 5.13 -10.76
C ARG A 8 -17.24 3.99 -11.25
N PRO A 9 -16.36 3.46 -10.40
CA PRO A 9 -15.66 2.21 -10.68
C PRO A 9 -16.63 1.03 -10.62
N SER A 10 -16.20 -0.12 -11.14
CA SER A 10 -16.95 -1.37 -11.14
C SER A 10 -16.12 -2.53 -10.59
N GLY A 11 -16.78 -3.66 -10.33
CA GLY A 11 -16.14 -4.91 -9.92
C GLY A 11 -15.44 -4.81 -8.56
N ASN A 12 -14.31 -5.52 -8.42
CA ASN A 12 -13.58 -5.66 -7.14
C ASN A 12 -13.20 -4.32 -6.50
N LEU A 13 -12.86 -3.30 -7.31
CA LEU A 13 -12.54 -1.98 -6.79
C LEU A 13 -13.74 -1.34 -6.07
N LEU A 14 -14.95 -1.45 -6.64
CA LEU A 14 -16.15 -0.90 -6.02
C LEU A 14 -16.50 -1.65 -4.73
N GLU A 15 -16.34 -2.97 -4.71
CA GLU A 15 -16.54 -3.79 -3.52
C GLU A 15 -15.60 -3.39 -2.38
N LEU A 16 -14.31 -3.22 -2.66
CA LEU A 16 -13.34 -2.76 -1.68
C LEU A 16 -13.63 -1.33 -1.20
N ILE A 17 -14.05 -0.43 -2.11
CA ILE A 17 -14.45 0.92 -1.74
C ILE A 17 -15.62 0.88 -0.75
N ASN A 18 -16.66 0.10 -1.06
CA ASN A 18 -17.83 -0.02 -0.18
C ASN A 18 -17.46 -0.67 1.16
N ARG A 19 -16.54 -1.64 1.16
CA ARG A 19 -16.04 -2.28 2.40
C ARG A 19 -15.29 -1.27 3.28
N ASP A 20 -14.37 -0.50 2.70
CA ASP A 20 -13.41 0.31 3.46
C ASP A 20 -13.92 1.71 3.81
N PHE A 21 -14.85 2.24 3.00
CA PHE A 21 -15.40 3.60 3.17
C PHE A 21 -16.92 3.60 3.39
N GLY A 22 -17.56 2.43 3.47
CA GLY A 22 -19.00 2.26 3.62
C GLY A 22 -19.78 2.41 2.31
N SER A 23 -19.40 3.36 1.45
CA SER A 23 -19.98 3.56 0.12
C SER A 23 -19.01 4.28 -0.81
N PHE A 24 -19.30 4.26 -2.11
CA PHE A 24 -18.59 5.09 -3.08
C PHE A 24 -18.70 6.58 -2.75
N GLU A 25 -19.87 7.04 -2.33
CA GLU A 25 -20.09 8.42 -1.91
C GLU A 25 -19.22 8.78 -0.68
N GLY A 26 -19.15 7.89 0.32
CA GLY A 26 -18.31 8.06 1.50
C GLY A 26 -16.83 8.14 1.14
N PHE A 27 -16.37 7.32 0.18
CA PHE A 27 -15.03 7.44 -0.38
C PHE A 27 -14.81 8.80 -1.06
N VAL A 28 -15.72 9.22 -1.94
CA VAL A 28 -15.59 10.50 -2.67
C VAL A 28 -15.53 11.67 -1.69
N GLU A 29 -16.36 11.67 -0.65
CA GLU A 29 -16.35 12.69 0.40
C GLU A 29 -15.00 12.75 1.12
N GLN A 30 -14.49 11.60 1.58
CA GLN A 30 -13.19 11.54 2.25
C GLN A 30 -12.04 11.97 1.33
N PHE A 31 -12.05 11.55 0.06
CA PHE A 31 -11.04 11.91 -0.92
C PHE A 31 -11.07 13.41 -1.25
N LYS A 32 -12.26 13.98 -1.49
CA LYS A 32 -12.44 15.43 -1.72
C LYS A 32 -11.98 16.23 -0.50
N SER A 33 -12.33 15.79 0.71
CA SER A 33 -11.90 16.42 1.96
C SER A 33 -10.38 16.39 2.15
N ALA A 34 -9.73 15.26 1.88
CA ALA A 34 -8.27 15.13 1.94
C ALA A 34 -7.57 16.08 0.97
N ALA A 35 -8.05 16.15 -0.28
CA ALA A 35 -7.51 17.04 -1.30
C ALA A 35 -7.73 18.54 -0.95
N ALA A 36 -8.93 18.90 -0.49
CA ALA A 36 -9.24 20.28 -0.14
C ALA A 36 -8.43 20.78 1.07
N THR A 37 -8.27 19.93 2.08
CA THR A 37 -7.61 20.25 3.36
C THR A 37 -6.11 20.01 3.36
N GLN A 38 -5.50 19.65 2.24
CA GLN A 38 -4.05 19.64 2.11
C GLN A 38 -3.56 21.09 2.12
N PHE A 39 -2.83 21.47 3.17
CA PHE A 39 -2.29 22.81 3.28
C PHE A 39 -1.07 22.98 2.35
N GLY A 40 -1.00 24.12 1.65
CA GLY A 40 0.04 24.39 0.67
C GLY A 40 0.03 23.41 -0.51
N SER A 41 1.24 23.12 -1.01
CA SER A 41 1.51 22.18 -2.08
C SER A 41 1.45 20.73 -1.61
N GLY A 42 0.88 19.85 -2.44
CA GLY A 42 0.80 18.44 -2.11
C GLY A 42 -0.17 17.66 -2.98
N TRP A 43 -0.60 16.54 -2.45
CA TRP A 43 -1.37 15.53 -3.17
C TRP A 43 -2.40 14.88 -2.24
N ALA A 44 -3.48 14.35 -2.82
CA ALA A 44 -4.32 13.37 -2.15
C ALA A 44 -4.35 12.07 -2.95
N TRP A 45 -4.38 10.95 -2.23
CA TRP A 45 -4.16 9.62 -2.77
C TRP A 45 -5.25 8.67 -2.29
N LEU A 46 -5.68 7.80 -3.19
CA LEU A 46 -6.24 6.50 -2.82
C LEU A 46 -5.10 5.50 -2.95
N ALA A 47 -4.80 4.79 -1.87
CA ALA A 47 -3.75 3.78 -1.86
C ALA A 47 -4.27 2.45 -1.32
N TYR A 48 -3.72 1.36 -1.82
CA TYR A 48 -3.87 0.05 -1.21
C TYR A 48 -2.77 -0.12 -0.17
N LYS A 49 -3.18 -0.14 1.10
CA LYS A 49 -2.34 -0.56 2.20
C LYS A 49 -2.41 -2.09 2.19
N ALA A 50 -1.25 -2.72 2.05
CA ALA A 50 -1.11 -4.17 2.17
C ALA A 50 -0.10 -4.53 3.25
N ASN A 51 0.48 -3.52 3.92
CA ASN A 51 1.58 -3.70 4.83
C ASN A 51 1.44 -2.86 6.09
N ARG A 52 2.05 -3.36 7.17
CA ARG A 52 2.17 -2.70 8.46
C ARG A 52 3.54 -2.05 8.68
N LEU A 53 4.33 -1.83 7.63
CA LEU A 53 5.68 -1.28 7.72
C LEU A 53 5.69 -0.10 8.69
N ASN A 54 6.28 -0.33 9.86
CA ASN A 54 6.31 0.62 10.95
C ASN A 54 7.71 1.21 10.92
N VAL A 55 7.85 2.41 10.36
CA VAL A 55 9.15 3.03 10.01
C VAL A 55 10.07 3.25 11.23
N GLY A 56 9.57 3.07 12.46
CA GLY A 56 10.36 3.09 13.70
C GLY A 56 10.98 1.75 14.13
N ASN A 57 10.51 0.62 13.61
CA ASN A 57 10.90 -0.71 14.07
C ASN A 57 11.35 -1.52 12.85
N ALA A 58 12.56 -2.08 12.84
CA ALA A 58 13.12 -2.86 11.72
C ALA A 58 12.40 -4.20 11.45
N VAL A 59 11.20 -4.38 12.00
CA VAL A 59 10.35 -5.57 11.82
C VAL A 59 9.12 -5.13 11.06
N ASN A 60 8.91 -5.75 9.91
CA ASN A 60 7.67 -5.63 9.16
C ASN A 60 6.73 -6.75 9.64
N PRO A 61 5.78 -6.49 10.55
CA PRO A 61 4.91 -7.56 11.03
C PRO A 61 4.03 -8.06 9.88
N ARG A 62 3.78 -9.36 9.85
CA ARG A 62 2.97 -9.99 8.79
C ARG A 62 1.66 -9.23 8.60
N PRO A 63 1.32 -8.83 7.37
CA PRO A 63 0.04 -8.19 7.12
C PRO A 63 -1.08 -9.17 7.44
N SER A 64 -2.03 -8.71 8.24
CA SER A 64 -3.29 -9.42 8.46
C SER A 64 -4.29 -9.02 7.38
N GLU A 65 -5.38 -9.79 7.23
CA GLU A 65 -6.47 -9.43 6.31
C GLU A 65 -7.06 -8.03 6.61
N GLU A 66 -6.97 -7.56 7.85
CA GLU A 66 -7.38 -6.21 8.26
C GLU A 66 -6.47 -5.09 7.71
N ASP A 67 -5.24 -5.45 7.30
CA ASP A 67 -4.27 -4.51 6.75
C ASP A 67 -4.40 -4.35 5.24
N LYS A 68 -5.05 -5.31 4.56
CA LYS A 68 -5.31 -5.35 3.11
C LYS A 68 -6.49 -4.45 2.73
N LYS A 69 -6.33 -3.13 2.93
CA LYS A 69 -7.40 -2.14 2.77
C LYS A 69 -7.03 -0.93 1.94
N LEU A 70 -8.06 -0.31 1.38
CA LEU A 70 -7.98 1.00 0.76
C LEU A 70 -7.91 2.08 1.83
N VAL A 71 -7.06 3.07 1.60
CA VAL A 71 -6.91 4.23 2.46
C VAL A 71 -6.86 5.50 1.63
N VAL A 72 -7.47 6.56 2.14
CA VAL A 72 -7.27 7.93 1.64
C VAL A 72 -6.19 8.59 2.48
N VAL A 73 -5.15 9.08 1.82
CA VAL A 73 -4.06 9.82 2.48
C VAL A 73 -3.77 11.11 1.71
N LYS A 74 -3.31 12.14 2.41
CA LYS A 74 -2.78 13.36 1.80
C LYS A 74 -1.33 13.54 2.19
N SER A 75 -0.54 14.16 1.33
CA SER A 75 0.88 14.32 1.54
C SER A 75 1.37 15.69 1.08
N PRO A 76 2.32 16.31 1.79
CA PRO A 76 2.90 17.59 1.39
C PRO A 76 3.97 17.40 0.31
N ASN A 77 4.12 18.40 -0.54
CA ASN A 77 5.21 18.53 -1.50
C ASN A 77 5.39 17.27 -2.38
N ALA A 78 6.53 16.59 -2.29
CA ALA A 78 6.88 15.44 -3.11
C ALA A 78 6.68 14.09 -2.38
N ILE A 79 6.16 14.10 -1.16
CA ILE A 79 5.90 12.88 -0.39
C ILE A 79 4.82 12.08 -1.11
N ASN A 80 5.01 10.77 -1.22
CA ASN A 80 4.05 9.86 -1.84
C ASN A 80 3.93 8.55 -1.05
N PRO A 81 2.84 7.78 -1.25
CA PRO A 81 2.56 6.59 -0.44
C PRO A 81 3.59 5.46 -0.53
N LEU A 82 4.48 5.46 -1.53
CA LEU A 82 5.53 4.45 -1.65
C LEU A 82 6.50 4.49 -0.47
N LEU A 83 6.69 5.67 0.15
CA LEU A 83 7.52 5.84 1.35
C LEU A 83 6.98 5.08 2.57
N TRP A 84 5.67 4.77 2.57
CA TRP A 84 5.00 4.01 3.63
C TRP A 84 4.72 2.57 3.21
N ASP A 85 5.31 2.12 2.09
CA ASP A 85 5.05 0.83 1.46
C ASP A 85 3.58 0.60 1.11
N TYR A 86 2.86 1.68 0.77
CA TYR A 86 1.50 1.60 0.25
C TYR A 86 1.55 1.66 -1.28
N SER A 87 0.65 0.95 -1.93
CA SER A 87 0.53 0.97 -3.38
C SER A 87 -0.41 2.09 -3.82
N PRO A 88 0.08 3.18 -4.46
CA PRO A 88 -0.77 4.27 -4.91
C PRO A 88 -1.65 3.84 -6.09
N LEU A 89 -2.95 4.06 -5.96
CA LEU A 89 -3.95 3.67 -6.98
C LEU A 89 -4.44 4.90 -7.76
N LEU A 90 -4.91 5.93 -7.05
CA LEU A 90 -5.35 7.21 -7.60
C LEU A 90 -4.62 8.35 -6.90
N THR A 91 -4.34 9.41 -7.62
CA THR A 91 -3.80 10.65 -7.05
C THR A 91 -4.42 11.86 -7.73
N ILE A 92 -4.56 12.94 -6.97
CA ILE A 92 -4.87 14.27 -7.48
C ILE A 92 -3.78 15.24 -7.02
N ASP A 93 -3.25 16.00 -7.98
CA ASP A 93 -2.32 17.08 -7.72
C ASP A 93 -3.09 18.29 -7.19
N VAL A 94 -2.73 18.80 -6.01
CA VAL A 94 -3.31 20.01 -5.42
C VAL A 94 -2.28 21.13 -5.26
N TRP A 95 -1.15 21.06 -5.96
CA TRP A 95 -0.31 22.22 -6.21
C TRP A 95 -1.10 23.24 -7.04
N GLU A 96 -0.96 24.52 -6.72
CA GLU A 96 -1.74 25.56 -7.41
C GLU A 96 -1.52 25.53 -8.93
N HIS A 97 -0.29 25.25 -9.39
CA HIS A 97 0.00 25.14 -10.82
C HIS A 97 -0.81 24.07 -11.56
N ALA A 98 -1.39 23.08 -10.86
CA ALA A 98 -2.19 22.03 -11.48
C ALA A 98 -3.60 22.50 -11.88
N TYR A 99 -4.10 23.57 -11.25
CA TYR A 99 -5.49 24.01 -11.45
C TYR A 99 -5.67 25.53 -11.58
N TYR A 100 -4.66 26.35 -11.28
CA TYR A 100 -4.84 27.80 -11.14
C TYR A 100 -5.30 28.48 -12.44
N LEU A 101 -4.84 28.01 -13.61
CA LEU A 101 -5.23 28.60 -14.89
C LEU A 101 -6.72 28.41 -15.20
N ASP A 102 -7.31 27.29 -14.78
CA ASP A 102 -8.71 26.96 -15.09
C ASP A 102 -9.67 27.32 -13.94
N PHE A 103 -9.20 27.25 -12.70
CA PHE A 103 -10.03 27.37 -11.50
C PHE A 103 -9.58 28.47 -10.54
N GLU A 104 -8.42 29.11 -10.74
CA GLU A 104 -7.85 30.11 -9.84
C GLU A 104 -7.82 29.61 -8.39
N ASN A 105 -8.50 30.31 -7.47
CA ASN A 105 -8.61 29.94 -6.06
C ASN A 105 -9.66 28.84 -5.78
N ARG A 106 -10.43 28.39 -6.78
CA ARG A 106 -11.55 27.44 -6.64
C ARG A 106 -11.08 25.99 -6.64
N ARG A 107 -10.16 25.64 -5.74
CA ARG A 107 -9.63 24.27 -5.59
C ARG A 107 -10.74 23.22 -5.43
N ALA A 108 -11.79 23.52 -4.66
CA ALA A 108 -12.90 22.59 -4.44
C ALA A 108 -13.66 22.22 -5.72
N GLU A 109 -13.76 23.17 -6.67
CA GLU A 109 -14.39 22.97 -7.97
C GLU A 109 -13.51 22.08 -8.86
N TYR A 110 -12.21 22.36 -8.92
CA TYR A 110 -11.21 21.52 -9.60
C TYR A 110 -11.27 20.07 -9.12
N ILE A 111 -11.25 19.84 -7.80
CA ILE A 111 -11.31 18.50 -7.22
C ILE A 111 -12.61 17.78 -7.62
N SER A 112 -13.73 18.51 -7.64
CA SER A 112 -15.03 17.96 -8.04
C SER A 112 -15.05 17.56 -9.51
N VAL A 113 -14.58 18.43 -10.40
CA VAL A 113 -14.45 18.14 -11.83
C VAL A 113 -13.53 16.95 -12.08
N PHE A 114 -12.40 16.88 -11.38
CA PHE A 114 -11.48 15.75 -11.47
C PHE A 114 -12.19 14.43 -11.18
N MET A 115 -12.87 14.33 -10.03
CA MET A 115 -13.57 13.12 -9.61
C MET A 115 -14.72 12.75 -10.55
N GLU A 116 -15.49 13.74 -11.01
CA GLU A 116 -16.72 13.51 -11.76
C GLU A 116 -16.48 13.25 -13.25
N LYS A 117 -15.38 13.76 -13.83
CA LYS A 117 -15.18 13.77 -15.29
C LYS A 117 -13.82 13.26 -15.76
N LEU A 118 -12.79 13.17 -14.91
CA LEU A 118 -11.41 12.94 -15.37
C LEU A 118 -10.79 11.64 -14.85
N VAL A 119 -11.28 11.07 -13.75
CA VAL A 119 -10.71 9.84 -13.18
C VAL A 119 -10.79 8.69 -14.19
N SER A 120 -9.68 7.99 -14.37
CA SER A 120 -9.62 6.76 -15.18
C SER A 120 -9.75 5.55 -14.27
N TRP A 121 -10.97 5.07 -14.03
CA TRP A 121 -11.21 3.93 -13.14
C TRP A 121 -10.54 2.64 -13.63
N GLU A 122 -10.44 2.42 -14.94
CA GLU A 122 -9.71 1.28 -15.53
C GLU A 122 -8.23 1.26 -15.09
N THR A 123 -7.57 2.42 -15.08
CA THR A 123 -6.19 2.52 -14.61
C THR A 123 -6.11 2.25 -13.10
N VAL A 124 -7.07 2.73 -12.31
CA VAL A 124 -7.12 2.48 -10.86
C VAL A 124 -7.31 0.98 -10.58
N ILE A 125 -8.19 0.31 -11.32
CA ILE A 125 -8.42 -1.14 -11.25
C ILE A 125 -7.14 -1.89 -11.62
N SER A 126 -6.50 -1.56 -12.74
CA SER A 126 -5.23 -2.20 -13.15
C SER A 126 -4.14 -2.07 -12.09
N ARG A 127 -4.02 -0.89 -11.45
CA ARG A 127 -3.09 -0.68 -10.33
C ARG A 127 -3.43 -1.49 -9.10
N LEU A 128 -4.71 -1.64 -8.78
CA LEU A 128 -5.16 -2.46 -7.66
C LEU A 128 -4.79 -3.93 -7.88
N GLU A 129 -5.01 -4.47 -9.07
CA GLU A 129 -4.65 -5.86 -9.38
C GLU A 129 -3.14 -6.07 -9.30
N MET A 130 -2.33 -5.16 -9.84
CA MET A 130 -0.88 -5.19 -9.67
C MET A 130 -0.45 -5.10 -8.19
N ALA A 131 -1.12 -4.26 -7.40
CA ALA A 131 -0.82 -4.10 -5.98
C ALA A 131 -1.11 -5.38 -5.19
N LYS A 132 -2.24 -6.04 -5.46
CA LYS A 132 -2.61 -7.32 -4.85
C LYS A 132 -1.64 -8.44 -5.26
N ALA A 133 -1.28 -8.52 -6.54
CA ALA A 133 -0.31 -9.50 -7.03
C ALA A 133 1.05 -9.34 -6.35
N ARG A 134 1.56 -8.11 -6.26
CA ARG A 134 2.82 -7.81 -5.55
C ARG A 134 2.76 -8.16 -4.06
N ALA A 135 1.62 -7.95 -3.41
CA ALA A 135 1.45 -8.34 -2.02
C ALA A 135 1.56 -9.86 -1.84
N VAL A 136 0.92 -10.63 -2.72
CA VAL A 136 1.00 -12.11 -2.72
C VAL A 136 2.42 -12.60 -3.03
N GLU A 137 3.12 -11.99 -3.98
CA GLU A 137 4.51 -12.35 -4.30
C GLU A 137 5.43 -12.13 -3.08
N ARG A 138 5.29 -10.99 -2.41
CA ARG A 138 6.05 -10.69 -1.19
C ARG A 138 5.75 -11.65 -0.05
N GLU A 139 4.48 -12.00 0.17
CA GLU A 139 4.09 -13.01 1.17
C GLU A 139 4.78 -14.35 0.87
N ARG A 140 4.83 -14.78 -0.39
CA ARG A 140 5.52 -16.02 -0.80
C ARG A 140 7.04 -15.94 -0.61
N GLU A 141 7.66 -14.80 -0.92
CA GLU A 141 9.10 -14.58 -0.71
C GLU A 141 9.45 -14.60 0.78
N GLU A 142 8.62 -14.00 1.64
CA GLU A 142 8.80 -14.03 3.10
C GLU A 142 8.63 -15.44 3.66
N GLU A 143 7.66 -16.22 3.17
CA GLU A 143 7.49 -17.63 3.54
C GLU A 143 8.70 -18.47 3.12
N ARG A 144 9.22 -18.24 1.92
CA ARG A 144 10.41 -18.92 1.42
C ARG A 144 11.64 -18.58 2.27
N ARG A 145 11.88 -17.30 2.54
CA ARG A 145 13.01 -16.86 3.37
C ARG A 145 12.94 -17.47 4.76
N LYS A 146 11.75 -17.55 5.37
CA LYS A 146 11.58 -18.16 6.70
C LYS A 146 11.90 -19.66 6.69
N ARG A 147 11.50 -20.39 5.64
CA ARG A 147 11.86 -21.82 5.51
C ARG A 147 13.37 -22.01 5.37
N GLU A 148 14.02 -21.17 4.54
CA GLU A 148 15.47 -21.18 4.38
C GLU A 148 16.19 -20.86 5.73
N GLU A 149 15.71 -19.87 6.48
CA GLU A 149 16.21 -19.53 7.83
C GLU A 149 15.98 -20.68 8.84
N GLU A 150 14.82 -21.35 8.79
CA GLU A 150 14.51 -22.50 9.66
C GLU A 150 15.40 -23.71 9.32
N GLU A 151 15.60 -24.02 8.04
CA GLU A 151 16.48 -25.09 7.57
C GLU A 151 17.95 -24.83 7.94
N GLU A 152 18.44 -23.59 7.77
CA GLU A 152 19.80 -23.20 8.17
C GLU A 152 19.99 -23.29 9.70
N SER A 153 18.97 -22.89 10.48
CA SER A 153 19.01 -23.02 11.95
C SER A 153 19.01 -24.48 12.41
N ALA A 154 18.26 -25.35 11.74
CA ALA A 154 18.20 -26.78 12.04
C ALA A 154 19.53 -27.46 11.68
N ALA A 155 20.09 -27.18 10.50
CA ALA A 155 21.40 -27.67 10.10
C ALA A 155 22.52 -27.18 11.02
N GLY A 156 22.43 -25.93 11.50
CA GLY A 156 23.36 -25.40 12.51
C GLY A 156 23.24 -26.11 13.87
N SER A 157 22.03 -26.44 14.30
CA SER A 157 21.79 -27.21 15.53
C SER A 157 22.31 -28.65 15.42
N GLU A 158 22.04 -29.32 14.30
CA GLU A 158 22.48 -30.70 14.04
C GLU A 158 24.01 -30.77 13.94
N ALA A 159 24.66 -29.78 13.31
CA ALA A 159 26.11 -29.69 13.30
C ALA A 159 26.70 -29.54 14.72
N VAL A 160 26.10 -28.69 15.57
CA VAL A 160 26.55 -28.51 16.96
C VAL A 160 26.37 -29.79 17.78
N GLU A 161 25.26 -30.51 17.60
CA GLU A 161 24.97 -31.77 18.30
C GLU A 161 25.97 -32.87 17.91
N MET A 162 26.26 -32.99 16.60
CA MET A 162 27.23 -33.97 16.09
C MET A 162 28.68 -33.69 16.56
N TYR A 163 29.06 -32.42 16.74
CA TYR A 163 30.35 -32.07 17.36
C TYR A 163 30.41 -32.46 18.84
N LEU A 164 29.34 -32.26 19.61
CA LEU A 164 29.28 -32.62 21.03
C LEU A 164 29.26 -34.15 21.26
N GLU A 165 28.61 -34.91 20.38
CA GLU A 165 28.66 -36.37 20.41
C GLU A 165 30.06 -36.91 20.08
N SER A 166 30.80 -36.26 19.17
CA SER A 166 32.18 -36.66 18.86
C SER A 166 33.18 -36.39 19.99
N GLU A 167 32.94 -35.40 20.86
CA GLU A 167 33.80 -35.12 22.02
C GLU A 167 33.51 -36.02 23.23
N THR A 168 32.36 -36.70 23.27
CA THR A 168 32.00 -37.60 24.37
C THR A 168 32.49 -39.03 24.17
N ASP A 169 32.59 -39.50 22.92
CA ASP A 169 33.00 -40.87 22.58
C ASP A 169 34.52 -41.13 22.78
N ASP A 170 35.35 -40.07 22.80
CA ASP A 170 36.81 -40.18 23.05
C ASP A 170 37.18 -40.30 24.54
N SER A 171 36.18 -40.34 25.44
CA SER A 171 36.38 -40.34 26.91
C SER A 171 36.10 -41.68 27.61
N GLU A 172 35.62 -42.72 26.91
CA GLU A 172 35.31 -44.03 27.50
C GLU A 172 36.34 -45.14 27.21
N ALA A 173 37.50 -44.82 26.64
CA ALA A 173 38.57 -45.79 26.35
C ALA A 173 39.80 -45.64 27.27
N GLU A 174 39.67 -45.93 28.58
CA GLU A 174 40.79 -46.28 29.47
C GLU A 174 40.45 -47.43 30.41
#